data_AF-A0A7V9AGL4-F1
#
_entry.id   AF-A0A7V9AGL4-F1
#
_cell.length_a   1.000
_cell.length_b   1.000
_cell.length_c   1.000
_cell.angle_alpha   90.00
_cell.angle_beta   90.00
_cell.angle_gamma   90.00
#
_symmetry.space_group_name_H-M   'P 1'
#
loop_
_entity.id
_entity.type
_entity.pdbx_description
1 polymer ?
#
loop_
_entity_poly.entity_id
_entity_poly.type
_entity_poly.pdbx_seq_one_letter_code
_entity_poly.pdbx_strand_id
1 'polypeptide(L)'
;RAFFADEFPRGESLEQYVLKPLYSFAGLGVDLEPTGEKLATLPDPHAWILQEKVHYAEFVPTPDGLRSKAEIRMMFLWPADEEPILVNNLVRMSQGAMMGVKFNQNKTWVGSSIALHQTAGG
;
A
#
# COMPACT_ATOMS: atom_id res chain seq x y z
N ARG A 1 -2.23 9.72 6.67
CA ARG A 1 -3.46 9.76 7.52
C ARG A 1 -4.54 8.89 6.90
N ALA A 2 -5.56 8.50 7.67
CA ALA A 2 -6.70 7.75 7.15
C ALA A 2 -7.99 8.15 7.90
N PHE A 3 -9.10 8.17 7.17
CA PHE A 3 -10.44 8.49 7.66
C PHE A 3 -11.44 7.51 7.07
N PHE A 4 -12.54 7.20 7.77
CA PHE A 4 -13.71 6.64 7.11
C PHE A 4 -14.26 7.65 6.10
N ALA A 5 -14.89 7.18 5.01
CA ALA A 5 -15.30 8.08 3.93
C ALA A 5 -16.37 9.10 4.35
N ASP A 6 -17.22 8.77 5.32
CA ASP A 6 -18.21 9.66 5.94
C ASP A 6 -17.65 10.57 7.05
N GLU A 7 -16.47 10.25 7.58
CA GLU A 7 -15.78 11.06 8.58
C GLU A 7 -14.71 11.99 7.96
N PHE A 8 -14.66 12.09 6.63
CA PHE A 8 -13.65 12.91 5.95
C PHE A 8 -13.78 14.41 6.30
N PRO A 9 -12.70 15.09 6.74
CA PRO A 9 -12.79 16.47 7.21
C PRO A 9 -13.30 17.44 6.14
N ARG A 10 -14.31 18.24 6.50
CA ARG A 10 -14.81 19.32 5.63
C ARG A 10 -13.70 20.36 5.43
N GLY A 11 -13.22 20.48 4.20
CA GLY A 11 -12.15 21.43 3.82
C GLY A 11 -10.82 20.78 3.45
N GLU A 12 -10.66 19.47 3.62
CA GLU A 12 -9.53 18.75 3.01
C GLU A 12 -9.76 18.49 1.51
N SER A 13 -8.67 18.53 0.75
CA SER A 13 -8.67 18.17 -0.67
C SER A 13 -8.53 16.66 -0.84
N LEU A 14 -9.33 16.07 -1.74
CA LEU A 14 -9.25 14.66 -2.10
C LEU A 14 -8.02 14.31 -2.96
N GLU A 15 -7.34 15.31 -3.54
CA GLU A 15 -6.20 15.11 -4.45
C GLU A 15 -5.07 14.28 -3.82
N GLN A 16 -4.89 14.42 -2.50
CA GLN A 16 -3.86 13.72 -1.73
C GLN A 16 -4.34 12.41 -1.14
N TYR A 17 -5.54 11.93 -1.48
CA TYR A 17 -6.14 10.73 -0.91
C TYR A 17 -6.46 9.68 -1.97
N VAL A 18 -6.47 8.43 -1.54
CA VAL A 18 -7.00 7.29 -2.29
C VAL A 18 -8.17 6.71 -1.51
N LEU A 19 -9.21 6.30 -2.22
CA LEU A 19 -10.41 5.69 -1.64
C LEU A 19 -10.28 4.17 -1.73
N LYS A 20 -10.45 3.48 -0.60
CA LYS A 20 -10.29 2.02 -0.51
C LYS A 20 -11.47 1.37 0.20
N PRO A 21 -12.00 0.24 -0.29
CA PRO A 21 -12.96 -0.55 0.46
C PRO A 21 -12.23 -1.28 1.58
N LEU A 22 -12.79 -1.27 2.80
CA LEU A 22 -12.25 -2.02 3.94
C LEU A 22 -12.24 -3.53 3.67
N TYR A 23 -13.30 -4.02 3.03
CA TYR A 23 -13.50 -5.44 2.75
C TYR A 23 -13.12 -5.79 1.29
N SER A 24 -11.96 -5.32 0.84
CA SER A 24 -11.44 -5.63 -0.50
C SER A 24 -10.37 -6.70 -0.50
N PHE A 25 -10.39 -7.56 -1.52
CA PHE A 25 -9.31 -8.52 -1.78
C PHE A 25 -8.46 -8.06 -2.97
N ALA A 26 -7.14 -8.24 -2.86
CA ALA A 26 -6.17 -7.95 -3.93
C ALA A 26 -6.24 -6.53 -4.55
N GLY A 27 -6.68 -5.52 -3.77
CA GLY A 27 -6.77 -4.13 -4.23
C GLY A 27 -7.95 -3.85 -5.18
N LEU A 28 -8.93 -4.75 -5.27
CA LEU A 28 -10.15 -4.50 -6.01
C LEU A 28 -10.94 -3.35 -5.38
N GLY A 29 -11.37 -2.40 -6.20
CA GLY A 29 -12.16 -1.25 -5.75
C GLY A 29 -11.33 -0.08 -5.19
N VAL A 30 -10.00 -0.14 -5.23
CA VAL A 30 -9.15 1.02 -4.89
C VAL A 30 -9.26 2.07 -6.00
N ASP A 31 -9.67 3.28 -5.62
CA ASP A 31 -9.72 4.46 -6.49
C ASP A 31 -8.59 5.42 -6.08
N LEU A 32 -7.70 5.72 -7.04
CA LEU A 32 -6.52 6.56 -6.81
C LEU A 32 -6.82 8.05 -6.88
N GLU A 33 -7.94 8.43 -7.50
CA GLU A 33 -8.31 9.82 -7.76
C GLU A 33 -9.80 10.01 -7.45
N PRO A 34 -10.21 9.78 -6.18
CA PRO A 34 -11.61 9.84 -5.82
C PRO A 34 -12.15 11.27 -5.95
N THR A 35 -13.40 11.38 -6.39
CA THR A 35 -14.11 12.66 -6.51
C THR A 35 -15.19 12.79 -5.44
N GLY A 36 -15.60 14.02 -5.12
CA GLY A 36 -16.70 14.25 -4.17
C GLY A 36 -18.01 13.55 -4.60
N GLU A 37 -18.28 13.50 -5.91
CA GLU A 37 -19.43 12.76 -6.47
C GLU A 37 -19.35 11.26 -6.19
N LYS A 38 -18.14 10.69 -6.29
CA LYS A 38 -17.92 9.27 -5.97
C LYS A 38 -18.21 8.98 -4.50
N LEU A 39 -17.74 9.84 -3.59
CA LEU A 39 -18.01 9.71 -2.16
C LEU A 39 -19.51 9.81 -1.85
N ALA A 40 -20.21 10.77 -2.46
CA ALA A 40 -21.63 11.00 -2.25
C ALA A 40 -22.53 9.86 -2.75
N THR A 41 -22.01 9.02 -3.65
CA THR A 41 -22.74 7.88 -4.24
C THR A 41 -22.35 6.53 -3.64
N LEU A 42 -21.49 6.51 -2.61
CA LEU A 42 -21.14 5.27 -1.91
C LEU A 42 -22.37 4.69 -1.19
N PRO A 43 -22.72 3.41 -1.42
CA PRO A 43 -23.87 2.78 -0.76
C PRO A 43 -23.73 2.68 0.76
N ASP A 44 -22.51 2.47 1.25
CA ASP A 44 -22.14 2.38 2.67
C ASP A 44 -20.77 3.05 2.86
N PRO A 45 -20.71 4.37 3.09
CA PRO A 45 -19.45 5.11 3.22
C PRO A 45 -18.56 4.61 4.37
N HIS A 46 -19.14 4.06 5.43
CA HIS A 46 -18.41 3.55 6.60
C HIS A 46 -17.59 2.29 6.25
N ALA A 47 -17.96 1.56 5.19
CA ALA A 47 -17.21 0.44 4.66
C ALA A 47 -15.99 0.86 3.79
N TRP A 48 -15.70 2.15 3.70
CA TRP A 48 -14.63 2.72 2.89
C TRP A 48 -13.74 3.64 3.72
N ILE A 49 -12.47 3.72 3.32
CA ILE A 49 -11.51 4.64 3.90
C ILE A 49 -10.89 5.54 2.84
N LEU A 50 -10.69 6.81 3.19
CA LEU A 50 -9.79 7.71 2.50
C LEU A 50 -8.45 7.65 3.19
N GLN A 51 -7.44 7.18 2.47
CA GLN A 51 -6.08 7.10 2.96
C GLN A 51 -5.20 8.06 2.18
N GLU A 52 -4.41 8.85 2.89
CA GLU A 52 -3.44 9.76 2.29
C GLU A 52 -2.47 8.98 1.39
N LYS A 53 -2.18 9.53 0.22
CA LYS A 53 -1.28 8.96 -0.77
C LYS A 53 0.11 8.82 -0.16
N VAL A 54 0.67 7.62 -0.30
CA VAL A 54 2.06 7.35 0.06
C VAL A 54 2.89 7.42 -1.20
N HIS A 55 3.87 8.32 -1.21
CA HIS A 55 4.87 8.39 -2.25
C HIS A 55 5.97 7.38 -1.95
N TYR A 56 5.97 6.27 -2.68
CA TYR A 56 7.04 5.28 -2.59
C TYR A 56 8.32 5.83 -3.23
N ALA A 57 9.42 5.79 -2.47
CA ALA A 57 10.73 6.16 -2.98
C ALA A 57 11.20 5.19 -4.08
N GLU A 58 11.72 5.74 -5.17
CA GLU A 58 12.36 5.00 -6.27
C GLU A 58 13.86 4.88 -5.98
N PHE A 59 14.26 3.82 -5.26
CA PHE A 59 15.62 3.69 -4.74
C PHE A 59 16.35 2.40 -5.10
N VAL A 60 15.64 1.37 -5.58
CA VAL A 60 16.29 0.11 -5.95
C VAL A 60 16.83 0.22 -7.39
N PRO A 61 18.15 0.25 -7.61
CA PRO A 61 18.71 0.40 -8.95
C PRO A 61 18.40 -0.82 -9.82
N THR A 62 18.10 -0.57 -11.09
CA THR A 62 17.88 -1.63 -12.09
C THR A 62 18.87 -1.47 -13.25
N PRO A 63 19.31 -2.57 -13.90
CA PRO A 63 20.25 -2.52 -15.03
C PRO A 63 19.79 -1.74 -16.25
N ASP A 64 18.48 -1.48 -16.38
CA ASP A 64 17.90 -0.63 -17.44
C ASP A 64 18.00 0.88 -17.12
N GLY A 65 18.61 1.25 -15.99
CA GLY A 65 18.81 2.64 -15.55
C GLY A 65 17.62 3.26 -14.81
N LEU A 66 16.50 2.54 -14.72
CA LEU A 66 15.37 2.94 -13.88
C LEU A 66 15.64 2.61 -12.40
N ARG A 67 14.71 3.00 -11.53
CA ARG A 67 14.72 2.60 -10.13
C ARG A 67 13.37 2.02 -9.72
N SER A 68 13.38 0.83 -9.17
CA SER A 68 12.19 0.19 -8.62
C SER A 68 11.84 0.78 -7.25
N LYS A 69 10.53 0.83 -6.98
CA LYS A 69 9.95 1.05 -5.64
C LYS A 69 9.92 -0.28 -4.91
N ALA A 70 9.94 -0.22 -3.58
CA ALA A 70 9.81 -1.39 -2.72
C ALA A 70 8.74 -1.19 -1.64
N GLU A 71 7.95 -2.23 -1.41
CA GLU A 71 7.07 -2.41 -0.24
C GLU A 71 7.60 -3.59 0.58
N ILE A 72 7.66 -3.45 1.91
CA ILE A 72 8.01 -4.57 2.79
C ILE A 72 6.74 -5.03 3.50
N ARG A 73 6.40 -6.30 3.32
CA ARG A 73 5.36 -6.98 4.11
C ARG A 73 6.02 -7.74 5.23
N MET A 74 5.50 -7.58 6.43
CA MET A 74 5.99 -8.27 7.60
C MET A 74 4.89 -9.19 8.12
N MET A 75 5.26 -10.44 8.43
CA MET A 75 4.39 -11.42 9.06
C MET A 75 4.81 -11.57 10.51
N PHE A 76 3.86 -11.32 11.40
CA PHE A 76 4.05 -11.50 12.84
C PHE A 76 3.20 -12.67 13.33
N LEU A 77 3.76 -13.46 14.26
CA LEU A 77 2.97 -14.34 15.12
C LEU A 77 2.78 -13.62 16.46
N TRP A 78 1.58 -13.70 17.02
CA TRP A 78 1.27 -13.05 18.30
C TRP A 78 0.68 -14.07 19.29
N PRO A 79 1.54 -14.72 20.10
CA PRO A 79 1.10 -15.57 21.21
C PRO A 79 0.37 -14.75 22.29
N ALA A 80 -0.52 -15.39 23.04
CA ALA A 80 -1.20 -14.71 24.15
C ALA A 80 -0.17 -14.23 25.20
N ASP A 81 -0.37 -13.01 25.69
CA ASP A 81 0.45 -12.37 26.73
C ASP A 81 1.95 -12.16 26.38
N GLU A 82 2.32 -12.25 25.10
CA GLU A 82 3.68 -11.99 24.61
C GLU A 82 3.70 -10.86 23.56
N GLU A 83 4.90 -10.35 23.27
CA GLU A 83 5.14 -9.39 22.17
C GLU A 83 5.06 -10.10 20.81
N PRO A 84 4.59 -9.41 19.74
CA PRO A 84 4.52 -10.00 18.40
C PRO A 84 5.91 -10.32 17.85
N ILE A 85 6.06 -11.55 17.36
CA ILE A 85 7.33 -12.09 16.84
C ILE A 85 7.33 -11.96 15.31
N LEU A 86 8.29 -11.23 14.76
CA LEU A 86 8.52 -11.18 13.31
C LEU A 86 9.05 -12.55 12.84
N VAL A 87 8.26 -13.27 12.04
CA VAL A 87 8.63 -14.61 11.55
C VAL A 87 9.02 -14.61 10.08
N ASN A 88 8.57 -13.62 9.31
CA ASN A 88 8.94 -13.49 7.91
C ASN A 88 8.79 -12.05 7.43
N ASN A 89 9.58 -11.69 6.44
CA ASN A 89 9.38 -10.47 5.69
C ASN A 89 9.47 -10.74 4.18
N LEU A 90 8.72 -9.95 3.40
CA LEU A 90 8.66 -10.06 1.95
C LEU A 90 8.78 -8.66 1.35
N VAL A 91 9.89 -8.41 0.68
CA VAL A 91 10.07 -7.26 -0.19
C VAL A 91 9.31 -7.53 -1.47
N ARG A 92 8.46 -6.59 -1.87
CA ARG A 92 7.79 -6.56 -3.16
C ARG A 92 8.26 -5.35 -3.94
N MET A 93 8.75 -5.59 -5.15
CA MET A 93 9.26 -4.55 -6.03
C MET A 93 8.29 -4.27 -7.18
N SER A 94 8.21 -3.00 -7.57
CA SER A 94 7.41 -2.55 -8.71
C SER A 94 7.96 -1.25 -9.26
N GLN A 95 7.81 -1.08 -10.57
CA GLN A 95 8.03 0.16 -11.30
C GLN A 95 6.69 0.83 -11.70
N GLY A 96 5.57 0.33 -11.18
CA GLY A 96 4.22 0.85 -11.40
C GLY A 96 3.85 2.00 -10.46
N ALA A 97 2.74 2.66 -10.78
CA ALA A 97 2.11 3.63 -9.87
C ALA A 97 1.54 2.96 -8.61
N MET A 98 1.17 1.67 -8.71
CA MET A 98 0.61 0.88 -7.61
C MET A 98 1.33 -0.48 -7.48
N MET A 99 1.46 -0.95 -6.24
CA MET A 99 1.98 -2.29 -5.93
C MET A 99 0.95 -3.38 -6.28
N GLY A 100 1.02 -3.94 -7.49
CA GLY A 100 0.13 -5.02 -7.89
C GLY A 100 0.50 -5.66 -9.22
N VAL A 101 0.17 -6.95 -9.37
CA VAL A 101 0.56 -7.76 -10.54
C VAL A 101 0.02 -7.17 -11.85
N LYS A 102 -1.18 -6.57 -11.83
CA LYS A 102 -1.78 -5.93 -13.02
C LYS A 102 -0.99 -4.70 -13.51
N PHE A 103 -0.28 -4.00 -12.63
CA PHE A 103 0.46 -2.77 -12.96
C PHE A 103 1.94 -3.02 -13.31
N ASN A 104 2.36 -4.29 -13.23
CA ASN A 104 3.71 -4.76 -13.52
C ASN A 104 3.82 -5.48 -14.87
N GLN A 105 2.72 -5.60 -15.63
CA GLN A 105 2.74 -6.23 -16.94
C GLN A 105 3.75 -5.50 -17.84
N ASN A 106 4.67 -6.24 -18.44
CA ASN A 106 5.76 -5.77 -19.29
C ASN A 106 6.85 -4.92 -18.61
N LYS A 107 7.00 -4.98 -17.27
CA LYS A 107 8.09 -4.30 -16.55
C LYS A 107 9.14 -5.29 -16.07
N THR A 108 10.41 -4.93 -16.20
CA THR A 108 11.57 -5.68 -15.69
C THR A 108 11.87 -5.28 -14.25
N TRP A 109 12.58 -6.13 -13.50
CA TRP A 109 12.97 -5.83 -12.11
C TRP A 109 11.80 -5.52 -11.16
N VAL A 110 10.69 -6.21 -11.43
CA VAL A 110 9.52 -6.37 -10.56
C VAL A 110 9.56 -7.78 -9.97
N GLY A 111 9.02 -7.98 -8.77
CA GLY A 111 9.05 -9.32 -8.15
C GLY A 111 9.02 -9.29 -6.64
N SER A 112 9.49 -10.37 -6.01
CA SER A 112 9.57 -10.46 -4.55
C SER A 112 10.88 -11.07 -4.08
N SER A 113 11.36 -10.63 -2.92
CA SER A 113 12.60 -11.07 -2.28
C SER A 113 12.43 -11.04 -0.76
N ILE A 114 13.36 -11.64 -0.02
CA ILE A 114 13.50 -11.42 1.42
C ILE A 114 14.33 -10.16 1.68
N ALA A 115 14.01 -9.40 2.73
CA ALA A 115 14.83 -8.33 3.27
C ALA A 115 15.77 -8.92 4.31
N LEU A 116 17.05 -9.06 3.93
CA LEU A 116 18.10 -9.39 4.87
C LEU A 116 18.46 -8.14 5.67
N HIS A 117 18.50 -8.27 6.99
CA HIS A 117 18.99 -7.24 7.89
C HIS A 117 20.02 -7.83 8.83
N GLN A 118 20.92 -7.00 9.34
CA GLN A 118 21.84 -7.44 10.38
C GLN A 118 21.04 -7.75 11.65
N THR A 119 21.33 -8.88 12.29
CA THR A 119 20.92 -9.13 13.66
C THR A 119 21.79 -8.29 14.59
N ALA A 120 21.25 -7.83 15.71
CA ALA A 120 21.96 -6.99 16.68
C ALA A 120 23.14 -7.69 17.42
N GLY A 121 23.69 -8.75 16.85
CA GLY A 121 24.91 -9.43 17.29
C GLY A 121 25.55 -10.14 16.10
N GLY A 122 26.74 -9.69 15.71
CA GLY A 122 27.53 -10.21 14.58
C GLY A 122 28.41 -9.15 13.95
#